data_AF-A0A417TZT4-F1
#
_entry.id   AF-A0A417TZT4-F1
#
_cell.length_a   1.000
_cell.length_b   1.000
_cell.length_c   1.000
_cell.angle_alpha   90.00
_cell.angle_beta   90.00
_cell.angle_gamma   90.00
#
_symmetry.space_group_name_H-M   'P 1'
#
loop_
_entity.id
_entity.type
_entity.pdbx_description
1 polymer ?
#
loop_
_entity_poly.entity_id
_entity_poly.type
_entity_poly.pdbx_seq_one_letter_code
_entity_poly.pdbx_strand_id
1 'polypeptide(L)'
;MKIPAHAKYQIIYDTLQKNDNLLNVAAMCEIAGVSRSGYYHYLSTEDQRMEREERDRQDFLLILKAYQYRGYHKGARSIYMRLLHMEPPIVMNIKKIRRLMRKYNLQCPIRKANPYRRIAKAMATAYTAPNIVNREFEEHGPRK
;
A
#
# COMPACT_ATOMS: atom_id res chain seq x y z
N MET A 1 7.34 -2.62 18.34
CA MET A 1 6.15 -2.50 17.47
C MET A 1 5.21 -1.45 18.03
N LYS A 2 4.70 -0.51 17.22
CA LYS A 2 3.67 0.46 17.68
C LYS A 2 2.29 -0.14 17.45
N ILE A 3 1.59 -0.50 18.52
CA ILE A 3 0.21 -1.02 18.46
C ILE A 3 -0.72 0.16 18.17
N PRO A 4 -1.62 0.07 17.16
CA PRO A 4 -2.54 1.15 16.85
C PRO A 4 -3.59 1.32 17.97
N ALA A 5 -4.09 2.55 18.15
CA ALA A 5 -5.01 2.87 19.24
C ALA A 5 -6.30 2.02 19.25
N HIS A 6 -6.87 1.72 18.07
CA HIS A 6 -8.07 0.88 17.97
C HIS A 6 -7.84 -0.53 18.53
N ALA A 7 -6.66 -1.13 18.32
CA ALA A 7 -6.33 -2.45 18.85
C ALA A 7 -6.21 -2.41 20.38
N LYS A 8 -5.70 -1.31 20.94
CA LYS A 8 -5.67 -1.11 22.40
C LYS A 8 -7.10 -1.00 22.96
N TYR A 9 -7.98 -0.25 22.31
CA TYR A 9 -9.39 -0.15 22.73
C TYR A 9 -10.12 -1.49 22.65
N GLN A 10 -9.85 -2.30 21.62
CA GLN A 10 -10.42 -3.64 21.51
C GLN A 10 -9.99 -4.52 22.68
N ILE A 11 -8.70 -4.53 23.03
CA ILE A 11 -8.20 -5.30 24.18
C ILE A 11 -8.91 -4.87 25.48
N ILE A 12 -9.07 -3.56 25.69
CA ILE A 12 -9.78 -3.02 26.87
C ILE A 12 -11.22 -3.51 26.90
N TYR A 13 -11.92 -3.46 25.76
CA TYR A 13 -13.28 -3.98 25.64
C TYR A 13 -13.36 -5.48 25.96
N ASP A 14 -12.47 -6.28 25.37
CA ASP A 14 -12.44 -7.73 25.58
C ASP A 14 -12.13 -8.09 27.04
N THR A 15 -11.27 -7.31 27.71
CA THR A 15 -10.98 -7.49 29.15
C THR A 15 -12.15 -7.09 30.05
N LEU A 16 -12.96 -6.09 29.66
CA LEU A 16 -14.17 -5.70 30.41
C LEU A 16 -15.27 -6.76 30.36
N GLN A 17 -15.33 -7.56 29.31
CA GLN A 17 -16.31 -8.64 29.16
C GLN A 17 -15.94 -9.91 29.94
N LYS A 18 -14.72 -9.99 30.51
CA LYS A 18 -14.30 -11.13 31.33
C LYS A 18 -14.75 -10.94 32.77
N ASN A 19 -15.32 -12.00 33.37
CA ASN A 19 -15.92 -11.97 34.71
C ASN A 19 -14.93 -11.65 35.86
N ASP A 20 -13.63 -11.81 35.65
CA ASP A 20 -12.59 -11.60 36.68
C ASP A 20 -12.01 -10.18 36.71
N ASN A 21 -12.69 -9.20 36.12
CA ASN A 21 -12.13 -7.86 36.01
C ASN A 21 -12.39 -6.99 37.26
N LEU A 22 -11.31 -6.57 37.90
CA LEU A 22 -11.29 -5.66 39.06
C LEU A 22 -11.03 -4.20 38.67
N LEU A 23 -10.64 -3.94 37.41
CA LEU A 23 -10.19 -2.62 36.96
C LEU A 23 -11.30 -1.87 36.23
N ASN A 24 -11.43 -0.58 36.55
CA ASN A 24 -12.33 0.32 35.84
C ASN A 24 -11.75 0.76 34.48
N VAL A 25 -12.60 1.28 33.60
CA VAL A 25 -12.21 1.75 32.25
C VAL A 25 -11.11 2.81 32.29
N ALA A 26 -11.12 3.67 33.32
CA ALA A 26 -10.13 4.74 33.46
C ALA A 26 -8.72 4.19 33.71
N ALA A 27 -8.58 3.26 34.65
CA ALA A 27 -7.34 2.58 34.98
C ALA A 27 -6.81 1.80 33.77
N MET A 28 -7.68 1.10 33.03
CA MET A 28 -7.25 0.38 31.82
C MET A 28 -6.79 1.31 30.69
N CYS A 29 -7.47 2.44 30.48
CA CYS A 29 -7.03 3.44 29.50
C CYS A 29 -5.68 4.05 29.89
N GLU A 30 -5.47 4.32 31.17
CA GLU A 30 -4.21 4.83 31.71
C GLU A 30 -3.06 3.84 31.50
N ILE A 31 -3.26 2.56 31.86
CA ILE A 31 -2.28 1.48 31.65
C ILE A 31 -1.92 1.34 30.15
N ALA A 32 -2.93 1.38 29.28
CA ALA A 32 -2.72 1.26 27.84
C ALA A 32 -2.16 2.55 27.18
N GLY A 33 -2.11 3.67 27.91
CA GLY A 33 -1.67 4.97 27.41
C GLY A 33 -2.58 5.52 26.31
N VAL A 34 -3.90 5.44 26.50
CA VAL A 34 -4.93 5.92 25.56
C VAL A 34 -5.97 6.78 26.29
N SER A 35 -6.72 7.61 25.56
CA SER A 35 -7.72 8.49 26.18
C SER A 35 -9.05 7.76 26.41
N ARG A 36 -9.71 8.08 27.53
CA ARG A 36 -11.06 7.60 27.85
C ARG A 36 -12.09 8.04 26.81
N SER A 37 -12.01 9.29 26.35
CA SER A 37 -12.89 9.82 25.30
C SER A 37 -12.73 9.05 23.99
N GLY A 38 -11.49 8.65 23.66
CA GLY A 38 -11.20 7.81 22.49
C GLY A 38 -11.81 6.41 22.61
N TYR A 39 -11.83 5.82 23.81
CA TYR A 39 -12.48 4.54 24.07
C TYR A 39 -14.00 4.59 23.85
N TYR A 40 -14.69 5.58 24.43
CA TYR A 40 -16.14 5.69 24.23
C TYR A 40 -16.51 6.06 22.79
N HIS A 41 -15.70 6.89 22.12
CA HIS A 41 -15.86 7.15 20.68
C HIS A 41 -15.64 5.88 19.85
N TYR A 42 -14.69 5.02 20.25
CA TYR A 42 -14.49 3.72 19.64
C TYR A 42 -15.75 2.85 19.81
N LEU A 43 -16.39 2.83 20.97
CA LEU A 43 -17.65 2.08 21.11
C LEU A 43 -18.78 2.67 20.26
N SER A 44 -18.98 3.99 20.29
CA SER A 44 -20.12 4.63 19.60
C SER A 44 -20.04 4.60 18.07
N THR A 45 -18.83 4.47 17.51
CA THR A 45 -18.61 4.47 16.04
C THR A 45 -18.40 3.07 15.46
N GLU A 46 -18.75 2.02 16.19
CA GLU A 46 -18.56 0.63 15.76
C GLU A 46 -19.24 0.34 14.42
N ASP A 47 -20.53 0.64 14.30
CA ASP A 47 -21.32 0.40 13.08
C ASP A 47 -20.67 1.08 11.86
N GLN A 48 -20.29 2.35 11.99
CA GLN A 48 -19.65 3.11 10.92
C GLN A 48 -18.29 2.53 10.51
N ARG A 49 -17.53 1.95 11.46
CA ARG A 49 -16.28 1.25 11.14
C ARG A 49 -16.57 -0.04 10.39
N MET A 50 -17.56 -0.81 10.81
CA MET A 50 -17.95 -2.05 10.16
C MET A 50 -18.43 -1.81 8.72
N GLU A 51 -19.27 -0.81 8.49
CA GLU A 51 -19.69 -0.42 7.14
C GLU A 51 -18.52 0.03 6.25
N ARG A 52 -17.55 0.74 6.83
CA ARG A 52 -16.34 1.14 6.09
C ARG A 52 -15.47 -0.06 5.76
N GLU A 53 -15.34 -1.01 6.68
CA GLU A 53 -14.60 -2.26 6.47
C GLU A 53 -15.24 -3.11 5.38
N GLU A 54 -16.57 -3.23 5.39
CA GLU A 54 -17.33 -3.98 4.40
C GLU A 54 -17.22 -3.35 3.01
N ARG A 55 -17.32 -2.02 2.91
CA ARG A 55 -17.05 -1.31 1.64
C ARG A 55 -15.62 -1.55 1.15
N ASP A 56 -14.63 -1.43 2.02
CA ASP A 56 -13.23 -1.72 1.67
C ASP A 56 -13.05 -3.18 1.21
N ARG A 57 -13.77 -4.14 1.79
CA ARG A 57 -13.78 -5.56 1.39
C ARG A 57 -14.38 -5.73 -0.01
N GLN A 58 -15.56 -5.15 -0.26
CA GLN A 58 -16.21 -5.21 -1.57
C GLN A 58 -15.34 -4.58 -2.66
N ASP A 59 -14.76 -3.41 -2.40
CA ASP A 59 -13.80 -2.76 -3.30
C ASP A 59 -12.57 -3.64 -3.55
N PHE A 60 -12.07 -4.32 -2.52
CA PHE A 60 -10.94 -5.22 -2.65
C PHE A 60 -11.24 -6.45 -3.52
N LEU A 61 -12.45 -7.01 -3.44
CA LEU A 61 -12.86 -8.11 -4.32
C LEU A 61 -12.81 -7.71 -5.80
N LEU A 62 -13.22 -6.48 -6.12
CA LEU A 62 -13.09 -5.93 -7.49
C LEU A 62 -11.63 -5.81 -7.91
N ILE A 63 -10.77 -5.31 -7.02
CA ILE A 63 -9.32 -5.24 -7.23
C ILE A 63 -8.73 -6.64 -7.46
N LEU A 64 -9.15 -7.63 -6.68
CA LEU A 64 -8.69 -9.01 -6.78
C LEU A 64 -9.08 -9.63 -8.13
N LYS A 65 -10.34 -9.44 -8.56
CA LYS A 65 -10.82 -9.86 -9.90
C LYS A 65 -9.99 -9.23 -11.01
N ALA A 66 -9.71 -7.92 -10.92
CA ALA A 66 -8.87 -7.21 -11.88
C ALA A 66 -7.40 -7.70 -11.85
N TYR A 67 -6.89 -8.04 -10.67
CA TYR A 67 -5.53 -8.54 -10.47
C TYR A 67 -5.31 -9.92 -11.09
N GLN A 68 -6.26 -10.86 -10.92
CA GLN A 68 -6.16 -12.24 -11.43
C GLN A 68 -6.32 -12.36 -12.95
N TYR A 69 -6.91 -11.36 -13.61
CA TYR A 69 -7.14 -11.36 -15.06
C TYR A 69 -5.88 -11.71 -15.89
N ARG A 70 -5.90 -12.68 -16.82
CA ARG A 70 -4.71 -13.08 -17.62
C ARG A 70 -3.52 -13.68 -16.85
N GLY A 71 -3.66 -14.07 -15.58
CA GLY A 71 -2.72 -14.99 -14.90
C GLY A 71 -1.34 -14.44 -14.49
N TYR A 72 -1.03 -13.16 -14.70
CA TYR A 72 0.19 -12.52 -14.18
C TYR A 72 -0.12 -11.44 -13.15
N HIS A 73 0.79 -11.22 -12.21
CA HIS A 73 0.63 -10.21 -11.16
C HIS A 73 0.57 -8.78 -11.72
N LYS A 74 -0.40 -7.98 -11.26
CA LYS A 74 -0.61 -6.60 -11.71
C LYS A 74 -0.30 -5.57 -10.64
N GLY A 75 0.34 -4.48 -11.06
CA GLY A 75 0.48 -3.28 -10.22
C GLY A 75 -0.79 -2.43 -10.22
N ALA A 76 -0.86 -1.47 -9.30
CA ALA A 76 -2.03 -0.62 -9.11
C ALA A 76 -2.51 0.11 -10.40
N ARG A 77 -1.59 0.56 -11.27
CA ARG A 77 -1.95 1.21 -12.54
C ARG A 77 -2.61 0.24 -13.51
N SER A 78 -2.10 -0.99 -13.62
CA SER A 78 -2.68 -2.03 -14.47
C SER A 78 -4.05 -2.48 -13.97
N ILE A 79 -4.22 -2.57 -12.64
CA ILE A 79 -5.52 -2.85 -12.03
C ILE A 79 -6.51 -1.75 -12.36
N TYR A 80 -6.13 -0.47 -12.18
CA TYR A 80 -6.96 0.67 -12.55
C TYR A 80 -7.40 0.62 -14.02
N MET A 81 -6.46 0.38 -14.93
CA MET A 81 -6.78 0.23 -16.35
C MET A 81 -7.75 -0.92 -16.59
N ARG A 82 -7.59 -2.06 -15.92
CA ARG A 82 -8.52 -3.18 -16.07
C ARG A 82 -9.93 -2.85 -15.56
N LEU A 83 -10.05 -2.16 -14.41
CA LEU A 83 -11.33 -1.75 -13.84
C LEU A 83 -12.10 -0.79 -14.75
N LEU A 84 -11.41 0.12 -15.45
CA LEU A 84 -12.02 1.02 -16.43
C LEU A 84 -12.59 0.29 -17.66
N HIS A 85 -12.00 -0.85 -18.04
CA HIS A 85 -12.43 -1.65 -19.18
C HIS A 85 -13.30 -2.85 -18.76
N MET A 86 -13.91 -2.80 -17.57
CA MET A 86 -14.97 -3.74 -17.19
C MET A 86 -16.33 -3.20 -17.64
N GLU A 87 -17.33 -4.08 -17.72
CA GLU A 87 -18.72 -3.73 -17.97
C GLU A 87 -19.53 -4.07 -16.70
N PRO A 88 -20.08 -3.08 -15.99
CA PRO A 88 -19.89 -1.63 -16.14
C PRO A 88 -18.48 -1.14 -15.73
N PRO A 89 -18.03 0.04 -16.22
CA PRO A 89 -16.71 0.58 -15.89
C PRO A 89 -16.65 1.05 -14.44
N ILE A 90 -15.56 0.71 -13.75
CA ILE A 90 -15.39 1.03 -12.33
C ILE A 90 -14.26 2.04 -12.18
N VAL A 91 -14.62 3.28 -11.81
CA VAL A 91 -13.65 4.36 -11.58
C VAL A 91 -13.21 4.34 -10.13
N MET A 92 -12.00 3.82 -9.88
CA MET A 92 -11.41 3.80 -8.54
C MET A 92 -10.11 4.61 -8.48
N ASN A 93 -9.94 5.46 -7.47
CA ASN A 93 -8.71 6.22 -7.30
C ASN A 93 -7.50 5.29 -7.06
N ILE A 94 -6.39 5.52 -7.76
CA ILE A 94 -5.16 4.71 -7.63
C ILE A 94 -4.63 4.73 -6.19
N LYS A 95 -4.79 5.82 -5.42
CA LYS A 95 -4.43 5.86 -3.99
C LYS A 95 -5.26 4.87 -3.16
N LYS A 96 -6.55 4.73 -3.47
CA LYS A 96 -7.46 3.76 -2.83
C LYS A 96 -7.04 2.34 -3.18
N ILE A 97 -6.74 2.05 -4.46
CA ILE A 97 -6.22 0.74 -4.89
C ILE A 97 -4.95 0.38 -4.11
N ARG A 98 -3.96 1.28 -4.03
CA ARG A 98 -2.72 1.05 -3.25
C ARG A 98 -2.97 0.87 -1.76
N ARG A 99 -3.94 1.59 -1.17
CA ARG A 99 -4.32 1.41 0.24
C ARG A 99 -4.87 0.01 0.47
N LEU A 100 -5.84 -0.41 -0.34
CA LEU A 100 -6.51 -1.71 -0.22
C LEU A 100 -5.54 -2.86 -0.50
N MET A 101 -4.68 -2.74 -1.51
CA MET A 101 -3.60 -3.70 -1.76
C MET A 101 -2.70 -3.88 -0.53
N ARG A 102 -2.29 -2.79 0.13
CA ARG A 102 -1.47 -2.89 1.36
C ARG A 102 -2.25 -3.48 2.53
N LYS A 103 -3.50 -3.07 2.72
CA LYS A 103 -4.38 -3.55 3.81
C LYS A 103 -4.56 -5.07 3.78
N TYR A 104 -4.84 -5.60 2.59
CA TYR A 104 -5.08 -7.04 2.36
C TYR A 104 -3.84 -7.79 1.87
N ASN A 105 -2.65 -7.19 1.99
CA ASN A 105 -1.37 -7.79 1.62
C ASN A 105 -1.30 -8.34 0.17
N LEU A 106 -2.03 -7.72 -0.77
CA LEU A 106 -1.95 -8.05 -2.19
C LEU A 106 -0.74 -7.36 -2.81
N GLN A 107 0.30 -8.13 -3.10
CA GLN A 107 1.56 -7.61 -3.63
C GLN A 107 1.71 -7.92 -5.12
N CYS A 108 2.22 -6.96 -5.89
CA CYS A 108 2.72 -7.24 -7.23
C CYS A 108 4.23 -7.44 -7.12
N PRO A 109 4.78 -8.64 -7.40
CA PRO A 109 6.21 -8.79 -7.60
C PRO A 109 6.65 -7.78 -8.66
N ILE A 110 7.37 -6.75 -8.21
CA ILE A 110 7.90 -5.69 -9.04
C ILE A 110 8.85 -6.33 -10.06
N ARG A 111 8.91 -5.79 -11.29
CA ARG A 111 10.07 -5.99 -12.17
C ARG A 111 11.28 -5.38 -11.49
N LYS A 112 11.93 -6.12 -10.58
CA LYS A 112 13.17 -5.66 -9.94
C LYS A 112 14.18 -5.43 -11.05
N ALA A 113 14.89 -4.31 -10.99
CA ALA A 113 16.04 -4.12 -11.87
C ALA A 113 16.98 -5.31 -11.64
N ASN A 114 17.30 -6.05 -12.71
CA ASN A 114 18.20 -7.18 -12.60
C ASN A 114 19.58 -6.66 -12.14
N PRO A 115 20.07 -7.05 -10.94
CA PRO A 115 21.33 -6.56 -10.40
C PRO A 115 22.51 -6.84 -11.34
N TYR A 116 22.55 -8.04 -11.94
CA TYR A 116 23.59 -8.42 -12.89
C TYR A 116 23.58 -7.54 -14.13
N ARG A 117 22.40 -7.21 -14.65
CA ARG A 117 22.28 -6.30 -15.81
C ARG A 117 22.74 -4.88 -15.47
N ARG A 118 22.52 -4.41 -14.23
CA ARG A 118 23.05 -3.13 -13.74
C ARG A 118 24.57 -3.17 -13.59
N ILE A 119 25.11 -4.22 -12.99
CA ILE A 119 26.55 -4.42 -12.81
C ILE A 119 27.23 -4.48 -14.18
N ALA A 120 26.71 -5.26 -15.13
CA ALA A 120 27.24 -5.34 -16.48
C ALA A 120 27.21 -3.99 -17.20
N LYS A 121 26.16 -3.18 -17.04
CA LYS A 121 26.10 -1.82 -17.60
C LYS A 121 27.11 -0.86 -16.95
N ALA A 122 27.38 -1.02 -15.65
CA ALA A 122 28.35 -0.21 -14.93
C ALA A 122 29.81 -0.62 -15.22
N MET A 123 30.05 -1.91 -15.43
CA MET A 123 31.34 -2.48 -15.83
C MET A 123 31.62 -2.37 -17.32
N ALA A 124 30.59 -2.13 -18.14
CA ALA A 124 30.77 -1.82 -19.54
C ALA A 124 31.61 -0.54 -19.61
N THR A 125 32.90 -0.71 -19.89
CA THR A 125 33.76 0.37 -20.39
C THR A 125 33.01 1.02 -21.53
N ALA A 126 32.72 2.32 -21.41
CA ALA A 126 32.01 3.06 -22.43
C ALA A 126 32.66 2.72 -23.78
N TYR A 127 31.91 2.08 -24.68
CA TYR A 127 32.41 1.76 -25.99
C TYR A 127 32.67 3.09 -26.69
N THR A 128 33.94 3.52 -26.72
CA THR A 128 34.38 4.67 -27.48
C THR A 128 34.44 4.21 -28.94
N ALA A 129 33.43 4.58 -29.72
CA ALA A 129 33.46 4.36 -31.15
C ALA A 129 34.65 5.16 -31.74
N PRO A 130 35.38 4.60 -32.73
CA PRO A 130 36.46 5.32 -33.36
C PRO A 130 35.95 6.59 -34.04
N ASN A 131 36.72 7.67 -33.95
CA ASN A 131 36.41 8.94 -34.60
C ASN A 131 36.78 8.88 -36.09
N ILE A 132 36.02 8.10 -36.87
CA ILE A 132 36.30 7.87 -38.30
C ILE A 132 36.31 9.18 -39.11
N VAL A 133 35.56 10.18 -38.65
CA VAL A 133 35.39 11.48 -39.32
C VAL A 133 36.34 12.55 -38.77
N ASN A 134 37.22 12.20 -37.82
CA ASN A 134 38.15 13.12 -37.15
C ASN A 134 37.50 14.42 -36.66
N ARG A 135 36.34 14.33 -36.02
CA ARG A 135 35.65 15.51 -35.46
C ARG A 135 36.22 15.91 -34.10
N GLU A 136 36.41 17.21 -33.90
CA GLU A 136 36.85 17.79 -32.63
C GLU A 136 35.63 18.02 -31.71
N PHE A 137 35.18 16.95 -31.04
CA PHE A 137 33.96 16.98 -30.21
C PHE A 137 34.05 17.88 -28.98
N GLU A 138 35.25 18.17 -28.50
CA GLU A 138 35.49 18.97 -27.29
C GLU A 138 35.93 20.41 -27.59
N GLU A 139 36.49 20.66 -28.77
CA GLU A 139 37.17 21.93 -29.09
C GLU A 139 36.22 23.07 -29.40
N HIS A 140 35.11 22.80 -30.08
CA HIS A 140 34.19 23.86 -30.55
C HIS A 140 32.92 24.01 -29.70
N GLY A 141 32.79 23.23 -28.63
CA GLY A 141 31.61 23.24 -27.77
C GLY A 141 30.29 22.95 -28.52
N PRO A 142 29.13 23.13 -27.87
CA PRO A 142 27.85 23.02 -28.55
C PRO A 142 27.70 24.11 -29.61
N ARG A 143 27.32 23.73 -30.84
CA ARG A 143 26.96 24.70 -31.88
C ARG A 143 25.77 25.54 -31.39
N LYS A 144 25.86 26.86 -31.57
CA LYS A 144 24.71 27.77 -31.45
C LYS A 144 23.72 27.54 -32.58
#